data_AF-L0ALR1-F1
#
_entry.id   AF-L0ALR1-F1
#
_cell.length_a   1.000
_cell.length_b   1.000
_cell.length_c   1.000
_cell.angle_alpha   90.00
_cell.angle_beta   90.00
_cell.angle_gamma   90.00
#
_symmetry.space_group_name_H-M   'P 1'
#
loop_
_entity.id
_entity.type
_entity.pdbx_description
1 polymer ?
#
loop_
_entity_poly.entity_id
_entity_poly.type
_entity_poly.pdbx_seq_one_letter_code
_entity_poly.pdbx_strand_id
1 'polypeptide(L)'
;MESLNRMAIELVDEALDYAEELNVGGYDLENEATVLDFGIEFDGGVEAGLLLTEIQTAGMATPSHELGSVGDAPVPYVELTTDQPALSLLCSQKAGWELATEDFEGLGSGPARALVAEEDEFRRIGYTDAFDLTALAVETDELPPESAAEQVAELAEVETSSVFLLAYPTASIAGSITNAARAAELATFRLTELGYGPLDIVSATGRAPVAPVADDERTAIARTNDAIAYGGTAHLTVREDDDVFDSIPSTAAEDHGRPFEAVFDDLEWEFEEVPADLFAPAKVTVDVIGGPTYVHGETDEDVLLESFDL
;
A
#
# COMPACT_ATOMS: atom_id res chain seq x y z
N MET A 1 4.05 -21.23 9.60
CA MET A 1 4.03 -19.76 9.62
C MET A 1 2.87 -19.36 10.49
N GLU A 2 3.01 -18.29 11.26
CA GLU A 2 1.86 -17.71 11.96
C GLU A 2 0.94 -17.05 10.92
N SER A 3 -0.37 -17.03 11.17
CA SER A 3 -1.35 -16.44 10.26
C SER A 3 -1.10 -14.93 10.11
N LEU A 4 -1.25 -14.40 8.89
CA LEU A 4 -1.16 -12.95 8.64
C LEU A 4 -2.28 -12.23 9.37
N ASN A 5 -3.48 -12.80 9.32
CA ASN A 5 -4.63 -12.24 10.03
C ASN A 5 -4.42 -12.27 11.54
N ARG A 6 -3.88 -13.34 12.11
CA ARG A 6 -3.57 -13.39 13.54
C ARG A 6 -2.62 -12.27 13.98
N MET A 7 -1.54 -12.03 13.23
CA MET A 7 -0.58 -10.97 13.56
C MET A 7 -1.20 -9.57 13.41
N ALA A 8 -1.99 -9.36 12.35
CA ALA A 8 -2.64 -8.09 12.12
C ALA A 8 -3.73 -7.77 13.16
N ILE A 9 -4.46 -8.78 13.64
CA ILE A 9 -5.49 -8.57 14.67
C ILE A 9 -4.88 -8.08 15.99
N GLU A 10 -3.66 -8.50 16.34
CA GLU A 10 -2.96 -7.93 17.50
C GLU A 10 -2.69 -6.43 17.35
N LEU A 11 -2.45 -5.96 16.12
CA LEU A 11 -2.27 -4.54 15.80
C LEU A 11 -3.60 -3.77 15.69
N VAL A 12 -4.68 -4.44 15.26
CA VAL A 12 -6.03 -3.87 15.29
C VAL A 12 -6.48 -3.65 16.74
N ASP A 13 -6.20 -4.60 17.64
CA ASP A 13 -6.44 -4.44 19.08
C ASP A 13 -5.68 -3.23 19.63
N GLU A 14 -4.42 -3.03 19.21
CA GLU A 14 -3.64 -1.84 19.58
C GLU A 14 -4.27 -0.54 19.06
N ALA A 15 -4.76 -0.52 17.81
CA ALA A 15 -5.44 0.64 17.26
C ALA A 15 -6.71 1.01 18.04
N LEU A 16 -7.47 0.01 18.49
CA LEU A 16 -8.66 0.21 19.33
C LEU A 16 -8.30 0.70 20.74
N ASP A 17 -7.27 0.13 21.35
CA ASP A 17 -6.81 0.49 22.70
C ASP A 17 -6.28 1.93 22.78
N TYR A 18 -5.71 2.45 21.69
CA TYR A 18 -5.12 3.80 21.58
C TYR A 18 -5.88 4.74 20.66
N ALA A 19 -7.17 4.48 20.43
CA ALA A 19 -7.97 5.21 19.44
C ALA A 19 -7.99 6.73 19.66
N GLU A 20 -8.07 7.19 20.92
CA GLU A 20 -8.05 8.62 21.26
C GLU A 20 -6.68 9.25 20.98
N GLU A 21 -5.58 8.57 21.32
CA GLU A 21 -4.21 9.04 21.08
C GLU A 21 -3.84 9.09 19.59
N LEU A 22 -4.43 8.21 18.80
CA LEU A 22 -4.21 8.11 17.35
C LEU A 22 -5.18 9.01 16.55
N ASN A 23 -6.16 9.64 17.20
CA ASN A 23 -7.31 10.29 16.57
C ASN A 23 -8.00 9.38 15.55
N VAL A 24 -8.37 8.16 15.95
CA VAL A 24 -9.16 7.22 15.13
C VAL A 24 -10.46 6.86 15.84
N GLY A 25 -11.46 6.43 15.08
CA GLY A 25 -12.77 6.00 15.59
C GLY A 25 -12.97 4.50 15.47
N GLY A 26 -13.67 3.87 16.40
CA GLY A 26 -14.07 2.46 16.33
C GLY A 26 -15.57 2.30 16.51
N TYR A 27 -16.22 1.55 15.61
CA TYR A 27 -17.67 1.42 15.55
C TYR A 27 -18.08 -0.03 15.29
N ASP A 28 -19.10 -0.49 16.00
CA ASP A 28 -19.76 -1.77 15.69
C ASP A 28 -20.94 -1.51 14.76
N LEU A 29 -21.01 -2.27 13.66
CA LEU A 29 -22.15 -2.30 12.74
C LEU A 29 -23.31 -3.14 13.31
N GLU A 30 -24.50 -3.05 12.72
CA GLU A 30 -25.66 -3.85 13.18
C GLU A 30 -25.44 -5.37 13.06
N ASN A 31 -24.56 -5.79 12.14
CA ASN A 31 -24.16 -7.18 11.92
C ASN A 31 -22.94 -7.63 12.73
N GLU A 32 -22.56 -6.85 13.75
CA GLU A 32 -21.48 -7.13 14.70
C GLU A 32 -20.05 -7.05 14.14
N ALA A 33 -19.86 -6.69 12.86
CA ALA A 33 -18.53 -6.32 12.34
C ALA A 33 -18.05 -5.00 12.94
N THR A 34 -16.74 -4.79 13.00
CA THR A 34 -16.13 -3.55 13.52
C THR A 34 -15.51 -2.74 12.38
N VAL A 35 -15.86 -1.45 12.31
CA VAL A 35 -15.21 -0.47 11.42
C VAL A 35 -14.29 0.42 12.26
N LEU A 36 -13.05 0.59 11.80
CA LEU A 36 -12.12 1.56 12.32
C LEU A 36 -11.96 2.69 11.30
N ASP A 37 -12.21 3.92 11.72
CA ASP A 37 -12.08 5.13 10.91
C ASP A 37 -10.73 5.80 11.15
N PHE A 38 -9.87 5.75 10.12
CA PHE A 38 -8.52 6.32 10.11
C PHE A 38 -8.43 7.69 9.42
N GLY A 39 -9.53 8.27 8.94
CA GLY A 39 -9.43 9.53 8.17
C GLY A 39 -10.71 10.14 7.59
N ILE A 40 -11.89 9.57 7.82
CA ILE A 40 -13.17 10.00 7.23
C ILE A 40 -13.86 11.02 8.14
N GLU A 41 -14.29 10.62 9.33
CA GLU A 41 -14.84 11.51 10.35
C GLU A 41 -13.76 11.96 11.37
N PHE A 42 -12.62 11.28 11.37
CA PHE A 42 -11.48 11.53 12.25
C PHE A 42 -10.27 12.03 11.46
N ASP A 43 -9.43 12.84 12.10
CA ASP A 43 -8.23 13.39 11.45
C ASP A 43 -7.12 12.34 11.23
N GLY A 44 -7.11 11.27 12.04
CA GLY A 44 -6.00 10.33 12.10
C GLY A 44 -4.68 11.01 12.49
N GLY A 45 -3.61 10.62 11.82
CA GLY A 45 -2.30 11.20 12.01
C GLY A 45 -1.18 10.37 11.41
N VAL A 46 0.06 10.81 11.60
CA VAL A 46 1.27 10.09 11.13
C VAL A 46 1.35 8.71 11.79
N GLU A 47 1.26 8.64 13.12
CA GLU A 47 1.33 7.36 13.85
C GLU A 47 0.15 6.44 13.50
N ALA A 48 -1.05 6.99 13.27
CA ALA A 48 -2.20 6.21 12.80
C ALA A 48 -1.96 5.61 11.41
N GLY A 49 -1.41 6.40 10.48
CA GLY A 49 -1.03 5.92 9.15
C GLY A 49 0.09 4.87 9.18
N LEU A 50 1.06 5.00 10.09
CA LEU A 50 2.13 4.00 10.28
C LEU A 50 1.55 2.70 10.83
N LEU A 51 0.69 2.76 11.85
CA LEU A 51 0.01 1.58 12.39
C LEU A 51 -0.88 0.91 11.33
N LEU A 52 -1.63 1.68 10.54
CA LEU A 52 -2.41 1.17 9.42
C LEU A 52 -1.52 0.45 8.39
N THR A 53 -0.34 1.00 8.10
CA THR A 53 0.67 0.36 7.24
C THR A 53 1.18 -0.96 7.84
N GLU A 54 1.42 -1.00 9.15
CA GLU A 54 1.79 -2.25 9.85
C GLU A 54 0.68 -3.30 9.75
N ILE A 55 -0.58 -2.90 9.91
CA ILE A 55 -1.75 -3.79 9.74
C ILE A 55 -1.84 -4.29 8.30
N GLN A 56 -1.70 -3.41 7.30
CA GLN A 56 -1.69 -3.75 5.87
C GLN A 56 -0.58 -4.75 5.54
N THR A 57 0.56 -4.71 6.24
CA THR A 57 1.69 -5.64 6.05
C THR A 57 1.67 -6.83 7.01
N ALA A 58 0.60 -6.99 7.79
CA ALA A 58 0.41 -8.02 8.81
C ALA A 58 1.54 -8.06 9.86
N GLY A 59 2.11 -6.90 10.21
CA GLY A 59 3.21 -6.76 11.16
C GLY A 59 4.55 -7.33 10.69
N MET A 60 4.65 -7.75 9.42
CA MET A 60 5.88 -8.33 8.85
C MET A 60 6.77 -7.31 8.14
N ALA A 61 6.33 -6.05 8.09
CA ALA A 61 7.16 -4.93 7.67
C ALA A 61 7.19 -3.88 8.77
N THR A 62 8.30 -3.15 8.86
CA THR A 62 8.48 -2.07 9.84
C THR A 62 8.51 -0.76 9.08
N PRO A 63 7.46 0.08 9.21
CA PRO A 63 7.50 1.44 8.74
C PRO A 63 8.25 2.32 9.74
N SER A 64 8.89 3.36 9.23
CA SER A 64 9.50 4.42 10.01
C SER A 64 9.35 5.72 9.26
N HIS A 65 9.43 6.84 9.97
CA HIS A 65 9.31 8.15 9.36
C HIS A 65 10.48 9.06 9.76
N GLU A 66 10.84 9.97 8.86
CA GLU A 66 11.82 11.02 9.13
C GLU A 66 11.45 12.31 8.39
N LEU A 67 12.06 13.42 8.81
CA LEU A 67 11.93 14.68 8.09
C LEU A 67 13.05 14.78 7.04
N GLY A 68 12.68 14.84 5.77
CA GLY A 68 13.57 15.06 4.64
C GLY A 68 13.27 16.39 3.96
N SER A 69 13.57 16.46 2.66
CA SER A 69 13.22 17.61 1.83
C SER A 69 12.79 17.19 0.42
N VAL A 70 11.95 18.01 -0.20
CA VAL A 70 11.69 18.06 -1.64
C VAL A 70 11.96 19.50 -2.05
N GLY A 71 12.99 19.72 -2.86
CA GLY A 71 13.60 21.03 -3.06
C GLY A 71 14.04 21.65 -1.73
N ASP A 72 13.62 22.89 -1.48
CA ASP A 72 13.91 23.60 -0.22
C ASP A 72 12.85 23.35 0.88
N ALA A 73 11.77 22.62 0.58
CA ALA A 73 10.67 22.39 1.51
C ALA A 73 10.95 21.16 2.41
N PRO A 74 10.87 21.28 3.74
CA PRO A 74 10.95 20.13 4.63
C PRO A 74 9.65 19.31 4.53
N VAL A 75 9.76 18.05 4.13
CA VAL A 75 8.62 17.14 4.00
C VAL A 75 8.87 15.82 4.74
N PRO A 76 7.85 15.17 5.30
CA PRO A 76 8.01 13.84 5.87
C PRO A 76 8.34 12.83 4.78
N TYR A 77 9.10 11.81 5.15
CA TYR A 77 9.34 10.61 4.35
C TYR A 77 8.95 9.40 5.18
N VAL A 78 8.43 8.38 4.51
CA VAL A 78 8.19 7.06 5.10
C VAL A 78 9.17 6.08 4.47
N GLU A 79 9.83 5.29 5.31
CA GLU A 79 10.63 4.14 4.92
C GLU A 79 9.97 2.87 5.46
N LEU A 80 9.78 1.86 4.61
CA LEU A 80 9.24 0.54 4.95
C LEU A 80 10.28 -0.54 4.65
N THR A 81 10.57 -1.40 5.62
CA THR A 81 11.50 -2.54 5.45
C THR A 81 10.86 -3.86 5.83
N THR A 82 11.13 -4.92 5.06
CA THR A 82 10.68 -6.29 5.36
C THR A 82 11.66 -7.35 4.87
N ASP A 83 11.76 -8.44 5.64
CA ASP A 83 12.48 -9.68 5.29
C ASP A 83 11.55 -10.79 4.77
N GLN A 84 10.27 -10.47 4.55
CA GLN A 84 9.29 -11.37 3.94
C GLN A 84 8.50 -10.70 2.80
N PRO A 85 9.15 -10.09 1.78
CA PRO A 85 8.46 -9.25 0.79
C PRO A 85 7.27 -9.90 0.10
N ALA A 86 7.40 -11.19 -0.27
CA ALA A 86 6.32 -11.95 -0.89
C ALA A 86 5.05 -11.99 -0.02
N LEU A 87 5.21 -12.15 1.30
CA LEU A 87 4.07 -12.29 2.21
C LEU A 87 3.55 -10.95 2.70
N SER A 88 4.45 -10.05 3.11
CA SER A 88 4.08 -8.77 3.69
C SER A 88 3.56 -7.79 2.63
N LEU A 89 4.21 -7.76 1.47
CA LEU A 89 3.91 -6.77 0.44
C LEU A 89 2.90 -7.33 -0.57
N LEU A 90 3.07 -8.55 -1.07
CA LEU A 90 2.18 -9.09 -2.12
C LEU A 90 0.94 -9.77 -1.54
N CYS A 91 1.10 -10.68 -0.58
CA CYS A 91 -0.02 -11.42 0.03
C CYS A 91 -0.80 -10.62 1.11
N SER A 92 -0.38 -9.39 1.42
CA SER A 92 -1.05 -8.55 2.41
C SER A 92 -1.17 -7.10 1.91
N GLN A 93 -0.08 -6.33 1.88
CA GLN A 93 -0.14 -4.87 1.68
C GLN A 93 -0.76 -4.45 0.34
N LYS A 94 -0.46 -5.17 -0.75
CA LYS A 94 -0.98 -4.89 -2.09
C LYS A 94 -2.49 -4.66 -2.04
N ALA A 95 -2.90 -3.55 -2.64
CA ALA A 95 -4.29 -3.16 -2.77
C ALA A 95 -4.92 -3.94 -3.94
N GLY A 96 -5.22 -5.22 -3.70
CA GLY A 96 -5.59 -6.19 -4.73
C GLY A 96 -7.06 -6.63 -4.72
N TRP A 97 -7.86 -6.12 -3.77
CA TRP A 97 -9.27 -6.50 -3.63
C TRP A 97 -10.17 -5.31 -3.95
N GLU A 98 -10.83 -5.31 -5.11
CA GLU A 98 -11.91 -4.39 -5.43
C GLU A 98 -13.15 -4.75 -4.58
N LEU A 99 -13.38 -4.03 -3.49
CA LEU A 99 -14.52 -4.26 -2.60
C LEU A 99 -15.71 -3.46 -3.13
N ALA A 100 -16.66 -4.15 -3.76
CA ALA A 100 -17.80 -3.52 -4.43
C ALA A 100 -19.12 -4.22 -4.09
N THR A 101 -20.07 -3.45 -3.56
CA THR A 101 -21.45 -3.85 -3.28
C THR A 101 -22.43 -2.98 -4.08
N GLU A 102 -23.74 -3.12 -3.85
CA GLU A 102 -24.74 -2.25 -4.51
C GLU A 102 -24.66 -0.78 -4.06
N ASP A 103 -24.03 -0.52 -2.91
CA ASP A 103 -24.06 0.74 -2.19
C ASP A 103 -22.69 1.23 -1.70
N PHE A 104 -21.61 0.53 -2.02
CA PHE A 104 -20.26 0.87 -1.57
C PHE A 104 -19.19 0.37 -2.55
N GLU A 105 -18.14 1.18 -2.72
CA GLU A 105 -16.94 0.82 -3.48
C GLU A 105 -15.69 1.29 -2.71
N GLY A 106 -14.63 0.47 -2.72
CA GLY A 106 -13.34 0.81 -2.12
C GLY A 106 -12.26 -0.19 -2.51
N LEU A 107 -11.00 0.17 -2.27
CA LEU A 107 -9.86 -0.68 -2.60
C LEU A 107 -9.28 -1.33 -1.34
N GLY A 108 -9.38 -2.65 -1.28
CA GLY A 108 -8.98 -3.49 -0.17
C GLY A 108 -7.51 -3.90 -0.20
N SER A 109 -6.84 -3.68 0.92
CA SER A 109 -5.47 -4.12 1.23
C SER A 109 -5.42 -4.79 2.60
N GLY A 110 -4.41 -5.62 2.83
CA GLY A 110 -4.18 -6.28 4.11
C GLY A 110 -4.47 -7.77 4.12
N PRO A 111 -4.39 -8.40 5.31
CA PRO A 111 -4.29 -9.84 5.48
C PRO A 111 -5.56 -10.60 5.13
N ALA A 112 -6.73 -9.95 5.09
CA ALA A 112 -7.98 -10.58 4.66
C ALA A 112 -7.87 -11.21 3.27
N ARG A 113 -7.11 -10.58 2.37
CA ARG A 113 -6.82 -11.10 1.03
C ARG A 113 -6.23 -12.51 1.07
N ALA A 114 -5.47 -12.82 2.12
CA ALA A 114 -4.84 -14.14 2.26
C ALA A 114 -5.79 -15.26 2.68
N LEU A 115 -6.96 -14.95 3.26
CA LEU A 115 -8.01 -15.95 3.50
C LEU A 115 -8.72 -16.34 2.19
N VAL A 116 -8.90 -15.36 1.30
CA VAL A 116 -9.54 -15.54 -0.01
C VAL A 116 -8.57 -16.18 -1.02
N ALA A 117 -7.36 -15.64 -1.13
CA ALA A 117 -6.23 -16.15 -1.91
C ALA A 117 -6.52 -16.42 -3.42
N GLU A 118 -7.38 -15.61 -4.04
CA GLU A 118 -7.74 -15.78 -5.46
C GLU A 118 -6.72 -15.18 -6.44
N GLU A 119 -5.97 -14.16 -6.00
CA GLU A 119 -5.00 -13.43 -6.83
C GLU A 119 -3.78 -14.30 -7.23
N ASP A 120 -3.18 -13.98 -8.38
CA ASP A 120 -2.12 -14.77 -9.01
C ASP A 120 -0.87 -14.95 -8.13
N GLU A 121 -0.52 -13.95 -7.31
CA GLU A 121 0.62 -14.02 -6.39
C GLU A 121 0.46 -15.12 -5.34
N PHE A 122 -0.75 -15.38 -4.82
CA PHE A 122 -0.98 -16.41 -3.81
C PHE A 122 -0.66 -17.79 -4.39
N ARG A 123 -1.02 -18.03 -5.66
CA ARG A 123 -0.65 -19.24 -6.40
C ARG A 123 0.85 -19.36 -6.62
N ARG A 124 1.53 -18.26 -6.97
CA ARG A 124 2.98 -18.23 -7.20
C ARG A 124 3.78 -18.47 -5.92
N ILE A 125 3.30 -17.94 -4.80
CA ILE A 125 3.93 -18.01 -3.47
C ILE A 125 3.57 -19.33 -2.78
N GLY A 126 2.40 -19.90 -3.10
CA GLY A 126 1.88 -21.10 -2.45
C GLY A 126 1.39 -20.84 -1.03
N TYR A 127 0.80 -19.66 -0.80
CA TYR A 127 0.30 -19.22 0.50
C TYR A 127 -1.22 -19.02 0.46
N THR A 128 -1.89 -19.54 1.49
CA THR A 128 -3.29 -19.28 1.83
C THR A 128 -3.34 -19.30 3.35
N ASP A 129 -3.97 -18.30 3.94
CA ASP A 129 -4.09 -18.18 5.39
C ASP A 129 -5.27 -19.01 5.91
N ALA A 130 -5.30 -19.25 7.22
CA ALA A 130 -6.41 -19.90 7.90
C ALA A 130 -6.51 -19.34 9.32
N PHE A 131 -7.53 -18.51 9.56
CA PHE A 131 -7.79 -17.90 10.85
C PHE A 131 -9.27 -17.51 10.97
N ASP A 132 -9.74 -17.31 12.19
CA ASP A 132 -11.17 -17.05 12.47
C ASP A 132 -11.53 -15.56 12.44
N LEU A 133 -10.54 -14.66 12.50
CA LEU A 133 -10.71 -13.20 12.44
C LEU A 133 -9.97 -12.64 11.23
N THR A 134 -10.39 -11.48 10.74
CA THR A 134 -9.80 -10.87 9.55
C THR A 134 -9.81 -9.35 9.61
N ALA A 135 -8.79 -8.74 9.01
CA ALA A 135 -8.66 -7.29 8.89
C ALA A 135 -8.46 -6.92 7.42
N LEU A 136 -9.27 -5.98 6.92
CA LEU A 136 -9.12 -5.41 5.59
C LEU A 136 -9.06 -3.88 5.72
N ALA A 137 -7.95 -3.30 5.31
CA ALA A 137 -7.85 -1.85 5.14
C ALA A 137 -8.49 -1.47 3.81
N VAL A 138 -9.40 -0.51 3.83
CA VAL A 138 -10.22 -0.11 2.69
C VAL A 138 -9.94 1.35 2.39
N GLU A 139 -9.35 1.61 1.23
CA GLU A 139 -9.15 2.96 0.70
C GLU A 139 -10.48 3.45 0.13
N THR A 140 -11.09 4.46 0.79
CA THR A 140 -12.44 4.96 0.52
C THR A 140 -12.68 6.30 1.24
N ASP A 141 -13.57 7.14 0.69
CA ASP A 141 -14.04 8.37 1.33
C ASP A 141 -15.38 8.20 2.08
N GLU A 142 -15.91 6.98 2.16
CA GLU A 142 -17.15 6.64 2.87
C GLU A 142 -16.94 5.51 3.90
N LEU A 143 -17.69 5.53 5.01
CA LEU A 143 -17.61 4.45 5.98
C LEU A 143 -18.21 3.15 5.39
N PRO A 144 -17.49 2.02 5.43
CA PRO A 144 -18.00 0.75 4.91
C PRO A 144 -19.31 0.32 5.58
N PRO A 145 -20.37 0.01 4.81
CA PRO A 145 -21.66 -0.44 5.35
C PRO A 145 -21.64 -1.93 5.72
N GLU A 146 -22.75 -2.41 6.30
CA GLU A 146 -22.96 -3.83 6.62
C GLU A 146 -22.74 -4.75 5.41
N SER A 147 -23.18 -4.32 4.22
CA SER A 147 -23.06 -5.09 2.98
C SER A 147 -21.60 -5.38 2.61
N ALA A 148 -20.69 -4.43 2.85
CA ALA A 148 -19.26 -4.58 2.62
C ALA A 148 -18.66 -5.60 3.61
N ALA A 149 -19.01 -5.51 4.89
CA ALA A 149 -18.57 -6.48 5.90
C ALA A 149 -19.11 -7.90 5.64
N GLU A 150 -20.36 -8.03 5.18
CA GLU A 150 -20.96 -9.30 4.79
C GLU A 150 -20.22 -9.94 3.60
N GLN A 151 -19.88 -9.15 2.58
CA GLN A 151 -19.12 -9.63 1.42
C GLN A 151 -17.71 -10.11 1.83
N VAL A 152 -17.02 -9.36 2.69
CA VAL A 152 -15.70 -9.77 3.21
C VAL A 152 -15.82 -11.07 4.02
N ALA A 153 -16.82 -11.18 4.89
CA ALA A 153 -17.06 -12.38 5.70
C ALA A 153 -17.34 -13.61 4.82
N GLU A 154 -18.21 -13.48 3.83
CA GLU A 154 -18.57 -14.56 2.90
C GLU A 154 -17.35 -15.05 2.11
N LEU A 155 -16.58 -14.13 1.53
CA LEU A 155 -15.41 -14.47 0.71
C LEU A 155 -14.25 -15.03 1.55
N ALA A 156 -14.03 -14.50 2.75
CA ALA A 156 -12.99 -14.96 3.66
C ALA A 156 -13.39 -16.21 4.49
N GLU A 157 -14.62 -16.71 4.33
CA GLU A 157 -15.18 -17.84 5.07
C GLU A 157 -15.11 -17.69 6.62
N VAL A 158 -15.36 -16.47 7.11
CA VAL A 158 -15.40 -16.15 8.56
C VAL A 158 -16.79 -15.65 8.98
N GLU A 159 -17.04 -15.59 10.29
CA GLU A 159 -18.25 -14.95 10.82
C GLU A 159 -18.14 -13.42 10.63
N THR A 160 -19.25 -12.74 10.30
CA THR A 160 -19.27 -11.28 10.11
C THR A 160 -18.77 -10.52 11.35
N SER A 161 -19.06 -11.02 12.54
CA SER A 161 -18.56 -10.47 13.82
C SER A 161 -17.05 -10.59 14.04
N SER A 162 -16.35 -11.25 13.12
CA SER A 162 -14.90 -11.43 13.13
C SER A 162 -14.21 -10.60 12.04
N VAL A 163 -14.95 -9.72 11.36
CA VAL A 163 -14.45 -8.80 10.33
C VAL A 163 -14.15 -7.43 10.92
N PHE A 164 -12.94 -6.95 10.66
CA PHE A 164 -12.48 -5.60 10.96
C PHE A 164 -12.20 -4.85 9.66
N LEU A 165 -12.89 -3.73 9.41
CA LEU A 165 -12.68 -2.89 8.24
C LEU A 165 -12.00 -1.59 8.66
N LEU A 166 -10.80 -1.31 8.14
CA LEU A 166 -10.03 -0.10 8.46
C LEU A 166 -10.15 0.90 7.31
N ALA A 167 -11.07 1.85 7.45
CA ALA A 167 -11.43 2.79 6.39
C ALA A 167 -10.55 4.04 6.42
N TYR A 168 -10.03 4.45 5.27
CA TYR A 168 -9.23 5.67 5.13
C TYR A 168 -9.37 6.30 3.72
N PRO A 169 -9.50 7.62 3.60
CA PRO A 169 -9.48 8.30 2.29
C PRO A 169 -8.05 8.49 1.79
N THR A 170 -7.88 8.61 0.47
CA THR A 170 -6.59 9.01 -0.12
C THR A 170 -6.22 10.43 0.33
N ALA A 171 -7.20 11.34 0.34
CA ALA A 171 -7.07 12.73 0.78
C ALA A 171 -7.07 12.88 2.31
N SER A 172 -6.27 12.05 2.99
CA SER A 172 -6.07 12.09 4.45
C SER A 172 -4.60 11.96 4.82
N ILE A 173 -4.27 12.23 6.09
CA ILE A 173 -2.91 12.00 6.60
C ILE A 173 -2.58 10.50 6.53
N ALA A 174 -3.50 9.63 6.93
CA ALA A 174 -3.31 8.18 6.87
C ALA A 174 -3.14 7.69 5.42
N GLY A 175 -3.94 8.21 4.47
CA GLY A 175 -3.81 7.91 3.04
C GLY A 175 -2.46 8.32 2.47
N SER A 176 -1.97 9.51 2.82
CA SER A 176 -0.66 9.99 2.35
C SER A 176 0.50 9.17 2.93
N ILE A 177 0.40 8.73 4.19
CA ILE A 177 1.41 7.90 4.86
C ILE A 177 1.44 6.48 4.29
N THR A 178 0.28 5.84 4.18
CA THR A 178 0.16 4.46 3.68
C THR A 178 0.65 4.39 2.23
N ASN A 179 0.27 5.34 1.38
CA ASN A 179 0.76 5.40 0.00
C ASN A 179 2.28 5.59 -0.06
N ALA A 180 2.86 6.52 0.72
CA ALA A 180 4.32 6.69 0.76
C ALA A 180 5.07 5.41 1.20
N ALA A 181 4.45 4.57 2.03
CA ALA A 181 5.01 3.29 2.45
C ALA A 181 5.03 2.20 1.37
N ARG A 182 4.38 2.41 0.21
CA ARG A 182 4.26 1.38 -0.84
C ARG A 182 5.43 1.31 -1.81
N ALA A 183 6.49 2.13 -1.67
CA ALA A 183 7.64 2.09 -2.57
C ALA A 183 8.32 0.69 -2.64
N ALA A 184 8.44 -0.01 -1.50
CA ALA A 184 8.96 -1.37 -1.44
C ALA A 184 8.01 -2.39 -2.09
N GLU A 185 6.71 -2.22 -1.86
CA GLU A 185 5.65 -3.05 -2.44
C GLU A 185 5.68 -2.96 -3.95
N LEU A 186 5.67 -1.75 -4.50
CA LEU A 186 5.63 -1.53 -5.95
C LEU A 186 6.91 -2.00 -6.65
N ALA A 187 8.10 -1.87 -6.03
CA ALA A 187 9.31 -2.51 -6.55
C ALA A 187 9.19 -4.04 -6.60
N THR A 188 8.68 -4.64 -5.51
CA THR A 188 8.51 -6.10 -5.38
C THR A 188 7.46 -6.63 -6.34
N PHE A 189 6.32 -5.95 -6.44
CA PHE A 189 5.23 -6.25 -7.36
C PHE A 189 5.70 -6.15 -8.80
N ARG A 190 6.34 -5.04 -9.18
CA ARG A 190 6.84 -4.83 -10.53
C ARG A 190 7.87 -5.90 -10.95
N LEU A 191 8.83 -6.22 -10.08
CA LEU A 191 9.79 -7.29 -10.34
C LEU A 191 9.10 -8.65 -10.52
N THR A 192 8.07 -8.92 -9.73
CA THR A 192 7.25 -10.13 -9.82
C THR A 192 6.46 -10.20 -11.14
N GLU A 193 5.89 -9.08 -11.59
CA GLU A 193 5.17 -8.97 -12.88
C GLU A 193 6.10 -9.14 -14.09
N LEU A 194 7.37 -8.76 -13.96
CA LEU A 194 8.41 -9.02 -14.96
C LEU A 194 8.83 -10.50 -15.04
N GLY A 195 8.22 -11.37 -14.22
CA GLY A 195 8.42 -12.82 -14.25
C GLY A 195 9.45 -13.33 -13.24
N TYR A 196 10.06 -12.47 -12.43
CA TYR A 196 10.96 -12.88 -11.37
C TYR A 196 10.23 -13.65 -10.26
N GLY A 197 10.89 -14.62 -9.63
CA GLY A 197 10.30 -15.41 -8.56
C GLY A 197 10.07 -14.57 -7.30
N PRO A 198 8.83 -14.39 -6.80
CA PRO A 198 8.59 -13.57 -5.60
C PRO A 198 9.29 -14.14 -4.34
N LEU A 199 9.47 -15.45 -4.29
CA LEU A 199 10.20 -16.13 -3.20
C LEU A 199 11.74 -15.99 -3.28
N ASP A 200 12.24 -15.50 -4.42
CA ASP A 200 13.66 -15.21 -4.63
C ASP A 200 14.03 -13.77 -4.23
N ILE A 201 13.04 -12.95 -3.87
CA ILE A 201 13.23 -11.64 -3.25
C ILE A 201 13.36 -11.86 -1.73
N VAL A 202 14.55 -11.61 -1.19
CA VAL A 202 14.91 -11.95 0.20
C VAL A 202 14.53 -10.84 1.17
N SER A 203 14.78 -9.60 0.78
CA SER A 203 14.42 -8.43 1.57
C SER A 203 14.10 -7.25 0.65
N ALA A 204 13.24 -6.36 1.13
CA ALA A 204 12.88 -5.14 0.43
C ALA A 204 12.83 -3.99 1.44
N THR A 205 13.49 -2.88 1.09
CA THR A 205 13.37 -1.59 1.76
C THR A 205 12.93 -0.56 0.74
N GLY A 206 11.97 0.28 1.07
CA GLY A 206 11.49 1.35 0.19
C GLY A 206 11.29 2.62 0.98
N ARG A 207 11.48 3.77 0.33
CA ARG A 207 11.35 5.09 0.93
C ARG A 207 10.74 6.07 -0.07
N ALA A 208 9.72 6.83 0.33
CA ALA A 208 9.09 7.86 -0.48
C ALA A 208 8.71 9.10 0.36
N PRO A 209 8.63 10.29 -0.24
CA PRO A 209 8.07 11.46 0.41
C PRO A 209 6.58 11.25 0.69
N VAL A 210 6.08 11.84 1.77
CA VAL A 210 4.65 11.91 2.07
C VAL A 210 4.04 13.05 1.28
N ALA A 211 3.10 12.74 0.40
CA ALA A 211 2.39 13.74 -0.38
C ALA A 211 1.64 14.73 0.54
N PRO A 212 1.59 16.04 0.21
CA PRO A 212 0.70 16.96 0.89
C PRO A 212 -0.76 16.54 0.68
N VAL A 213 -1.50 16.43 1.79
CA VAL A 213 -2.93 16.09 1.79
C VAL A 213 -3.68 17.08 0.90
N ALA A 214 -4.38 16.56 -0.12
CA ALA A 214 -5.16 17.37 -1.04
C ALA A 214 -6.57 17.66 -0.48
N ASP A 215 -7.28 18.59 -1.11
CA ASP A 215 -8.67 18.93 -0.74
C ASP A 215 -9.71 17.95 -1.36
N ASP A 216 -9.28 17.05 -2.25
CA ASP A 216 -10.12 16.09 -2.95
C ASP A 216 -9.36 14.80 -3.31
N GLU A 217 -10.09 13.69 -3.46
CA GLU A 217 -9.53 12.36 -3.74
C GLU A 217 -8.74 12.30 -5.05
N ARG A 218 -9.20 12.99 -6.10
CA ARG A 218 -8.54 12.95 -7.42
C ARG A 218 -7.13 13.51 -7.33
N THR A 219 -7.01 14.72 -6.77
CA THR A 219 -5.72 15.36 -6.55
C THR A 219 -4.84 14.54 -5.59
N ALA A 220 -5.43 13.94 -4.55
CA ALA A 220 -4.69 13.10 -3.61
C ALA A 220 -4.12 11.83 -4.27
N ILE A 221 -4.91 11.14 -5.09
CA ILE A 221 -4.48 9.97 -5.86
C ILE A 221 -3.33 10.33 -6.80
N ALA A 222 -3.43 11.45 -7.52
CA ALA A 222 -2.34 11.89 -8.39
C ALA A 222 -1.05 12.16 -7.61
N ARG A 223 -1.12 12.97 -6.54
CA ARG A 223 0.06 13.35 -5.74
C ARG A 223 0.72 12.16 -5.04
N THR A 224 -0.08 11.24 -4.50
CA THR A 224 0.45 10.05 -3.81
C THR A 224 1.14 9.10 -4.78
N ASN A 225 0.63 8.94 -6.00
CA ASN A 225 1.32 8.19 -7.05
C ASN A 225 2.60 8.90 -7.52
N ASP A 226 2.56 10.23 -7.72
CA ASP A 226 3.74 11.04 -8.07
C ASP A 226 4.84 10.92 -7.01
N ALA A 227 4.47 10.91 -5.73
CA ALA A 227 5.41 10.74 -4.62
C ALA A 227 6.28 9.48 -4.77
N ILE A 228 5.69 8.39 -5.27
CA ILE A 228 6.41 7.13 -5.51
C ILE A 228 7.11 7.15 -6.86
N ALA A 229 6.41 7.50 -7.93
CA ALA A 229 6.92 7.42 -9.29
C ALA A 229 8.06 8.40 -9.57
N TYR A 230 8.15 9.50 -8.83
CA TYR A 230 9.19 10.52 -9.00
C TYR A 230 10.08 10.69 -7.76
N GLY A 231 9.60 10.36 -6.56
CA GLY A 231 10.37 10.46 -5.31
C GLY A 231 10.73 9.14 -4.64
N GLY A 232 10.07 8.05 -5.04
CA GLY A 232 10.21 6.73 -4.44
C GLY A 232 11.56 6.09 -4.76
N THR A 233 12.18 5.51 -3.74
CA THR A 233 13.41 4.73 -3.88
C THR A 233 13.22 3.37 -3.23
N ALA A 234 13.83 2.33 -3.80
CA ALA A 234 13.82 0.99 -3.22
C ALA A 234 15.18 0.30 -3.29
N HIS A 235 15.42 -0.57 -2.33
CA HIS A 235 16.52 -1.52 -2.30
C HIS A 235 15.95 -2.93 -2.16
N LEU A 236 16.29 -3.79 -3.10
CA LEU A 236 15.91 -5.20 -3.09
C LEU A 236 17.16 -6.05 -2.93
N THR A 237 17.12 -7.04 -2.04
CA THR A 237 18.12 -8.13 -2.03
C THR A 237 17.49 -9.37 -2.61
N VAL A 238 18.11 -9.97 -3.63
CA VAL A 238 17.55 -11.08 -4.39
C VAL A 238 18.52 -12.26 -4.49
N ARG A 239 18.00 -13.46 -4.74
CA ARG A 239 18.81 -14.70 -4.80
C ARG A 239 19.48 -14.92 -6.15
N GLU A 240 18.75 -14.65 -7.22
CA GLU A 240 19.17 -14.95 -8.59
C GLU A 240 19.38 -13.67 -9.39
N ASP A 241 20.39 -13.67 -10.25
CA ASP A 241 20.67 -12.59 -11.19
C ASP A 241 19.69 -12.66 -12.37
N ASP A 242 19.22 -11.52 -12.88
CA ASP A 242 18.28 -11.45 -13.99
C ASP A 242 18.45 -10.14 -14.78
N ASP A 243 18.16 -10.17 -16.08
CA ASP A 243 18.27 -9.02 -16.97
C ASP A 243 17.06 -8.07 -16.85
N VAL A 244 15.96 -8.48 -16.18
CA VAL A 244 14.74 -7.65 -16.04
C VAL A 244 14.86 -6.47 -15.07
N PHE A 245 15.95 -6.36 -14.29
CA PHE A 245 16.06 -5.36 -13.23
C PHE A 245 16.01 -3.90 -13.72
N ASP A 246 16.36 -3.66 -14.98
CA ASP A 246 16.30 -2.32 -15.59
C ASP A 246 14.88 -1.82 -15.88
N SER A 247 13.90 -2.73 -15.84
CA SER A 247 12.50 -2.50 -16.15
C SER A 247 11.63 -2.33 -14.89
N ILE A 248 12.25 -2.36 -13.70
CA ILE A 248 11.58 -2.13 -12.41
C ILE A 248 11.20 -0.66 -12.21
N PRO A 249 12.08 0.34 -12.37
CA PRO A 249 11.74 1.71 -12.00
C PRO A 249 10.69 2.32 -12.93
N SER A 250 9.93 3.31 -12.44
CA SER A 250 8.92 4.04 -13.22
C SER A 250 9.51 4.70 -14.47
N THR A 251 10.80 5.04 -14.47
CA THR A 251 11.52 5.61 -15.63
C THR A 251 11.56 4.69 -16.84
N ALA A 252 11.22 3.41 -16.68
CA ALA A 252 11.13 2.45 -17.78
C ALA A 252 9.82 2.57 -18.57
N ALA A 253 8.80 3.24 -18.03
CA ALA A 253 7.51 3.45 -18.68
C ALA A 253 7.58 4.53 -19.76
N GLU A 254 6.77 4.40 -20.82
CA GLU A 254 6.76 5.36 -21.94
C GLU A 254 6.22 6.74 -21.53
N ASP A 255 5.24 6.79 -20.64
CA ASP A 255 4.56 8.02 -20.18
C ASP A 255 5.22 8.68 -18.96
N HIS A 256 6.43 8.24 -18.57
CA HIS A 256 7.17 8.83 -17.47
C HIS A 256 7.60 10.29 -17.75
N GLY A 257 7.60 11.13 -16.72
CA GLY A 257 8.10 12.52 -16.76
C GLY A 257 7.02 13.60 -16.78
N ARG A 258 5.78 13.26 -16.43
CA ARG A 258 4.67 14.20 -16.21
C ARG A 258 3.81 13.77 -15.01
N PRO A 259 3.22 14.71 -14.25
CA PRO A 259 2.38 14.36 -13.10
C PRO A 259 1.26 13.37 -13.46
N PHE A 260 0.92 12.49 -12.54
CA PHE A 260 -0.15 11.50 -12.71
C PHE A 260 -1.50 12.18 -12.99
N GLU A 261 -1.75 13.38 -12.47
CA GLU A 261 -2.97 14.16 -12.81
C GLU A 261 -3.13 14.34 -14.32
N ALA A 262 -2.05 14.69 -15.02
CA ALA A 262 -2.06 14.85 -16.47
C ALA A 262 -2.21 13.52 -17.22
N VAL A 263 -1.73 12.41 -16.63
CA VAL A 263 -1.92 11.06 -17.19
C VAL A 263 -3.38 10.64 -17.05
N PHE A 264 -3.97 10.80 -15.86
CA PHE A 264 -5.36 10.47 -15.58
C PHE A 264 -6.33 11.33 -16.40
N ASP A 265 -6.06 12.64 -16.54
CA ASP A 265 -6.89 13.53 -17.36
C ASP A 265 -6.91 13.13 -18.84
N ASP A 266 -5.78 12.70 -19.40
CA ASP A 266 -5.70 12.20 -20.79
C ASP A 266 -6.50 10.90 -20.99
N LEU A 267 -6.67 10.11 -19.93
CA LEU A 267 -7.39 8.84 -19.90
C LEU A 267 -8.80 8.97 -19.30
N GLU A 268 -9.31 10.20 -19.16
CA GLU A 268 -10.65 10.48 -18.61
C GLU A 268 -10.91 9.82 -17.23
N TRP A 269 -9.85 9.59 -16.44
CA TRP A 269 -9.86 8.90 -15.15
C TRP A 269 -10.25 7.42 -15.20
N GLU A 270 -10.04 6.75 -16.34
CA GLU A 270 -10.17 5.30 -16.48
C GLU A 270 -8.89 4.61 -15.95
N PHE A 271 -8.88 4.26 -14.65
CA PHE A 271 -7.72 3.66 -13.97
C PHE A 271 -7.16 2.41 -14.65
N GLU A 272 -8.04 1.58 -15.23
CA GLU A 272 -7.66 0.36 -15.95
C GLU A 272 -6.86 0.62 -17.24
N GLU A 273 -6.93 1.85 -17.77
CA GLU A 273 -6.17 2.26 -18.95
C GLU A 273 -4.78 2.83 -18.59
N VAL A 274 -4.52 3.12 -17.31
CA VAL A 274 -3.22 3.64 -16.88
C VAL A 274 -2.15 2.56 -17.03
N PRO A 275 -1.02 2.85 -17.71
CA PRO A 275 0.06 1.88 -17.85
C PRO A 275 0.56 1.36 -16.50
N ALA A 276 0.45 0.04 -16.31
CA ALA A 276 0.82 -0.62 -15.05
C ALA A 276 2.31 -0.43 -14.68
N ASP A 277 3.15 -0.10 -15.65
CA ASP A 277 4.58 0.15 -15.47
C ASP A 277 4.90 1.54 -14.90
N LEU A 278 3.94 2.46 -14.86
CA LEU A 278 4.08 3.74 -14.14
C LEU A 278 4.01 3.56 -12.62
N PHE A 279 3.32 2.53 -12.13
CA PHE A 279 3.19 2.22 -10.71
C PHE A 279 4.45 1.50 -10.19
N ALA A 280 5.54 2.25 -10.09
CA ALA A 280 6.83 1.78 -9.63
C ALA A 280 7.61 2.92 -8.95
N PRO A 281 8.57 2.63 -8.06
CA PRO A 281 9.44 3.67 -7.54
C PRO A 281 10.35 4.25 -8.62
N ALA A 282 10.70 5.53 -8.46
CA ALA A 282 11.58 6.26 -9.37
C ALA A 282 12.98 5.63 -9.52
N LYS A 283 13.53 5.09 -8.42
CA LYS A 283 14.89 4.52 -8.42
C LYS A 283 14.99 3.25 -7.61
N VAL A 284 15.65 2.23 -8.17
CA VAL A 284 15.81 0.92 -7.52
C VAL A 284 17.28 0.49 -7.52
N THR A 285 17.72 -0.02 -6.38
CA THR A 285 18.97 -0.79 -6.25
C THR A 285 18.63 -2.26 -6.04
N VAL A 286 19.25 -3.16 -6.79
CA VAL A 286 19.06 -4.61 -6.66
C VAL A 286 20.41 -5.26 -6.34
N ASP A 287 20.52 -5.86 -5.15
CA ASP A 287 21.68 -6.63 -4.70
C ASP A 287 21.45 -8.13 -4.90
N VAL A 288 22.25 -8.76 -5.77
CA VAL A 288 22.21 -10.21 -5.95
C VAL A 288 23.13 -10.87 -4.91
N ILE A 289 22.60 -11.81 -4.13
CA ILE A 289 23.37 -12.51 -3.09
C ILE A 289 24.57 -13.27 -3.72
N GLY A 290 25.78 -12.81 -3.38
CA GLY A 290 27.01 -13.38 -3.93
C GLY A 290 27.30 -12.98 -5.39
N GLY A 291 26.52 -12.04 -5.93
CA GLY A 291 26.58 -11.54 -7.29
C GLY A 291 26.80 -10.02 -7.36
N PRO A 292 26.44 -9.41 -8.49
CA PRO A 292 26.53 -7.96 -8.72
C PRO A 292 25.44 -7.16 -8.00
N THR A 293 25.63 -5.85 -7.98
CA THR A 293 24.65 -4.84 -7.57
C THR A 293 24.28 -4.01 -8.79
N TYR A 294 22.98 -3.79 -8.99
CA TYR A 294 22.45 -2.96 -10.07
C TYR A 294 21.75 -1.72 -9.50
N VAL A 295 21.83 -0.61 -10.21
CA VAL A 295 21.12 0.64 -9.87
C VAL A 295 20.44 1.15 -11.14
N HIS A 296 19.13 1.31 -11.07
CA HIS A 296 18.28 1.71 -12.20
C HIS A 296 17.34 2.85 -11.80
N GLY A 297 16.99 3.68 -12.77
CA GLY A 297 16.12 4.84 -12.59
C GLY A 297 16.78 6.01 -11.86
N GLU A 298 16.01 7.07 -11.71
CA GLU A 298 16.38 8.32 -11.06
C GLU A 298 15.14 9.01 -10.51
N THR A 299 15.30 9.75 -9.42
CA THR A 299 14.23 10.59 -8.86
C THR A 299 14.11 11.89 -9.66
N ASP A 300 12.89 12.39 -9.82
CA ASP A 300 12.61 13.67 -10.48
C ASP A 300 12.02 14.66 -9.48
N GLU A 301 12.87 15.54 -8.95
CA GLU A 301 12.47 16.54 -7.97
C GLU A 301 11.63 17.66 -8.60
N ASP A 302 11.82 17.97 -9.89
CA ASP A 302 11.07 19.04 -10.56
C ASP A 302 9.60 18.66 -10.71
N VAL A 303 9.31 17.39 -11.06
CA VAL A 303 7.93 16.87 -11.13
C VAL A 303 7.27 16.84 -9.76
N LEU A 304 8.01 16.48 -8.70
CA LEU A 304 7.47 16.51 -7.33
C LEU A 304 7.13 17.93 -6.89
N LEU A 305 7.99 18.92 -7.19
CA LEU A 305 7.72 20.33 -6.87
C LEU A 305 6.46 20.84 -7.59
N GLU A 306 6.28 20.45 -8.86
CA GLU A 306 5.06 20.75 -9.62
C GLU A 306 3.82 20.08 -9.00
N SER A 307 3.88 18.76 -8.76
CA SER A 307 2.76 17.97 -8.21
C SER A 307 2.34 18.42 -6.80
N PHE A 308 3.31 18.79 -5.96
CA PHE A 308 3.07 19.20 -4.58
C PHE A 308 2.78 20.71 -4.43
N ASP A 309 2.75 21.47 -5.52
CA ASP A 309 2.59 22.92 -5.54
C ASP A 309 3.62 23.67 -4.65
N LEU A 310 4.91 23.30 -4.75
CA LEU A 310 6.02 23.82 -3.92
C LEU A 310 6.93 24.84 -4.63
#